data_AF-A0A066UHG3-F1
#
_entry.id   AF-A0A066UHG3-F1
#
_cell.length_a   1.000
_cell.length_b   1.000
_cell.length_c   1.000
_cell.angle_alpha   90.00
_cell.angle_beta   90.00
_cell.angle_gamma   90.00
#
_symmetry.space_group_name_H-M   'P 1'
#
loop_
_entity.id
_entity.type
_entity.pdbx_description
1 polymer ?
#
loop_
_entity_poly.entity_id
_entity_poly.type
_entity_poly.pdbx_seq_one_letter_code
_entity_poly.pdbx_strand_id
1 'polypeptide(L)'
;MQRDHRAWLVRFGELRYRAFGGASVVEVVPAQWGLDPATVRQAAHWRRYRETAPDRADALRFEFAPEHFPPPFDHGPGTDADRRRLAKLLGEQEQFWASSRRLRLGRDDIVEAAVAAGMTVVAEAADATDRLLLLRRAGLPDEELRPRTAPRGLAPGVVPGLALVVSLAGITAVAWFAAGSQWLVPLLLAAVLLPVAVLVPVRAVAGRSPHLPWLDEPFDGRPQAIVSPPPSLSTELLGEVASLYGYFHAGPYPGTGSKDLLFRKTRPGLVFGTPAPRIAASYEVPAGPPEREQWLRNHLEGRDELWVSVRHARLTTARIAEIASGEGLRPVAEFADSTDRILLLRRGTAVPARKIRMSYTGFLAPAVWVLLCLGGGVIPALLAGEDRIVAIGFFLAVIGVPPLMWVLRIFPRSVRVGWLAGEFDGSAGVTFFSGQFGVSPELVRQIAAFHGYAFRSRTVTQAQGTLVTYARFR
;
A
#
# COMPACT_ATOMS: atom_id res chain seq x y z
N MET A 1 -7.92 31.67 10.79
CA MET A 1 -7.76 30.74 11.93
C MET A 1 -7.52 29.28 11.53
N GLN A 2 -8.48 28.52 10.98
CA GLN A 2 -8.25 27.07 10.74
C GLN A 2 -7.21 26.78 9.63
N ARG A 3 -7.05 27.67 8.64
CA ARG A 3 -5.99 27.55 7.61
C ARG A 3 -4.60 27.87 8.16
N ASP A 4 -4.49 28.90 8.99
CA ASP A 4 -3.22 29.36 9.57
C ASP A 4 -2.67 28.31 10.55
N HIS A 5 -3.55 27.72 11.37
CA HIS A 5 -3.20 26.62 12.27
C HIS A 5 -2.69 25.39 11.50
N ARG A 6 -3.32 25.04 10.35
CA ARG A 6 -2.86 23.93 9.50
C ARG A 6 -1.49 24.20 8.89
N ALA A 7 -1.25 25.42 8.39
CA ALA A 7 0.04 25.81 7.85
C ALA A 7 1.12 25.83 8.93
N TRP A 8 0.77 26.23 10.16
CA TRP A 8 1.67 26.16 11.32
C TRP A 8 2.06 24.72 11.66
N LEU A 9 1.11 23.79 11.75
CA LEU A 9 1.37 22.36 12.05
C LEU A 9 2.29 21.69 11.03
N VAL A 10 2.11 22.00 9.74
CA VAL A 10 2.97 21.50 8.66
C VAL A 10 4.40 22.01 8.81
N ARG A 11 4.58 23.31 9.08
CA ARG A 11 5.91 23.93 9.26
C ARG A 11 6.62 23.42 10.51
N PHE A 12 5.89 23.28 11.62
CA PHE A 12 6.40 22.69 12.84
C PHE A 12 6.83 21.22 12.64
N GLY A 13 6.02 20.48 11.89
CA GLY A 13 6.36 19.14 11.45
C GLY A 13 7.64 19.09 10.65
N GLU A 14 7.70 19.79 9.52
CA GLU A 14 8.89 19.80 8.66
C GLU A 14 10.16 20.21 9.41
N LEU A 15 10.07 21.17 10.34
CA LEU A 15 11.19 21.59 11.20
C LEU A 15 11.76 20.41 12.01
N ARG A 16 10.90 19.63 12.68
CA ARG A 16 11.33 18.49 13.52
C ARG A 16 12.17 17.46 12.77
N TYR A 17 11.98 17.31 11.46
CA TYR A 17 12.68 16.26 10.68
C TYR A 17 13.82 16.81 9.86
N ARG A 18 13.64 17.99 9.25
CA ARG A 18 14.69 18.58 8.41
C ARG A 18 15.79 19.22 9.23
N ALA A 19 15.44 19.88 10.32
CA ALA A 19 16.42 20.51 11.20
C ALA A 19 16.87 19.53 12.27
N PHE A 20 15.92 18.89 12.98
CA PHE A 20 16.22 18.02 14.14
C PHE A 20 16.25 16.51 13.80
N GLY A 21 16.92 16.19 12.70
CA GLY A 21 17.02 14.84 12.12
C GLY A 21 18.11 13.94 12.72
N GLY A 22 18.82 14.37 13.77
CA GLY A 22 19.94 13.63 14.38
C GLY A 22 21.33 14.20 14.08
N ALA A 23 21.42 15.34 13.39
CA ALA A 23 22.69 16.09 13.28
C ALA A 23 23.19 16.49 14.67
N SER A 24 24.50 16.45 14.90
CA SER A 24 25.11 16.78 16.20
C SER A 24 24.83 18.22 16.63
N VAL A 25 24.84 19.16 15.68
CA VAL A 25 24.54 20.58 15.90
C VAL A 25 23.61 21.07 14.80
N VAL A 26 22.62 21.88 15.17
CA VAL A 26 21.59 22.42 14.28
C VAL A 26 21.40 23.90 14.59
N GLU A 27 21.45 24.74 13.56
CA GLU A 27 21.03 26.14 13.66
C GLU A 27 19.72 26.36 12.90
N VAL A 28 18.76 27.01 13.56
CA VAL A 28 17.43 27.27 13.03
C VAL A 28 17.13 28.75 13.16
N VAL A 29 16.72 29.37 12.06
CA VAL A 29 16.18 30.74 12.05
C VAL A 29 14.66 30.66 12.15
N PRO A 30 14.02 31.00 13.27
CA PRO A 30 12.57 30.82 13.45
C PRO A 30 11.74 31.50 12.34
N ALA A 31 12.19 32.68 11.87
CA ALA A 31 11.55 33.43 10.80
C ALA A 31 11.49 32.68 9.46
N GLN A 32 12.52 31.89 9.10
CA GLN A 32 12.53 31.09 7.86
C GLN A 32 11.45 30.00 7.87
N TRP A 33 11.11 29.52 9.06
CA TRP A 33 10.06 28.53 9.27
C TRP A 33 8.69 29.17 9.51
N GLY A 34 8.63 30.49 9.67
CA GLY A 34 7.43 31.22 10.09
C GLY A 34 6.82 30.65 11.38
N LEU A 35 7.70 30.25 12.31
CA LEU A 35 7.36 29.77 13.65
C LEU A 35 7.98 30.72 14.68
N ASP A 36 7.36 30.83 15.85
CA ASP A 36 7.94 31.57 16.95
C ASP A 36 9.11 30.78 17.60
N PRO A 37 10.06 31.48 18.27
CA PRO A 37 11.19 30.84 18.93
C PRO A 37 10.82 29.76 19.95
N ALA A 38 9.70 29.93 20.69
CA ALA A 38 9.31 28.97 21.72
C ALA A 38 8.86 27.64 21.09
N THR A 39 8.11 27.71 19.98
CA THR A 39 7.76 26.55 19.17
C THR A 39 9.00 25.81 18.62
N VAL A 40 10.02 26.55 18.16
CA VAL A 40 11.28 25.95 17.69
C VAL A 40 12.02 25.23 18.83
N ARG A 41 12.09 25.84 20.01
CA ARG A 41 12.67 25.20 21.21
C ARG A 41 11.92 23.96 21.63
N GLN A 42 10.59 23.98 21.55
CA GLN A 42 9.76 22.81 21.85
C GLN A 42 10.04 21.66 20.85
N ALA A 43 10.16 21.96 19.56
CA ALA A 43 10.55 20.99 18.54
C ALA A 43 11.93 20.38 18.82
N ALA A 44 12.90 21.21 19.20
CA ALA A 44 14.25 20.79 19.56
C ALA A 44 14.26 19.89 20.80
N HIS A 45 13.61 20.34 21.88
CA HIS A 45 13.50 19.60 23.14
C HIS A 45 12.88 18.21 22.93
N TRP A 46 11.82 18.09 22.13
CA TRP A 46 11.21 16.80 21.79
C TRP A 46 12.10 15.87 20.98
N ARG A 47 13.13 16.40 20.32
CA ARG A 47 14.13 15.63 19.58
C ARG A 47 15.43 15.48 20.37
N ARG A 48 15.41 15.78 21.68
CA ARG A 48 16.53 15.69 22.60
C ARG A 48 17.70 16.60 22.24
N TYR A 49 17.36 17.76 21.71
CA TYR A 49 18.31 18.82 21.48
C TYR A 49 18.28 19.83 22.62
N ARG A 50 19.46 20.23 23.08
CA ARG A 50 19.66 21.30 24.05
C ARG A 50 20.04 22.58 23.34
N GLU A 51 19.45 23.71 23.74
CA GLU A 51 19.82 25.02 23.21
C GLU A 51 21.23 25.41 23.69
N THR A 52 22.06 25.88 22.76
CA THR A 52 23.42 26.39 23.01
C THR A 52 23.54 27.80 22.44
N ALA A 53 24.63 28.50 22.76
CA ALA A 53 24.85 29.86 22.29
C ALA A 53 24.92 29.88 20.74
N PRO A 54 24.10 30.70 20.05
CA PRO A 54 24.08 30.71 18.60
C PRO A 54 25.25 31.51 18.01
N ASP A 55 25.72 31.11 16.81
CA ASP A 55 26.76 31.86 16.10
C ASP A 55 26.22 33.16 15.48
N ARG A 56 24.89 33.27 15.32
CA ARG A 56 24.20 34.42 14.73
C ARG A 56 23.06 34.90 15.63
N ALA A 57 22.90 36.22 15.75
CA ALA A 57 21.90 36.84 16.65
C ALA A 57 20.43 36.54 16.27
N ASP A 58 20.15 36.19 15.02
CA ASP A 58 18.81 35.85 14.51
C ASP A 58 18.52 34.34 14.50
N ALA A 59 19.47 33.50 14.90
CA ALA A 59 19.35 32.05 14.91
C ALA A 59 19.26 31.50 16.34
N LEU A 60 18.66 30.31 16.45
CA LEU A 60 18.75 29.45 17.62
C LEU A 60 19.67 28.28 17.28
N ARG A 61 20.64 27.99 18.14
CA ARG A 61 21.56 26.85 17.98
C ARG A 61 21.20 25.78 18.99
N PHE A 62 21.28 24.54 18.52
CA PHE A 62 20.89 23.37 19.26
C PHE A 62 21.93 22.28 19.09
N GLU A 63 22.28 21.61 20.18
CA GLU A 63 23.18 20.46 20.20
C GLU A 63 22.40 19.20 20.57
N PHE A 64 22.63 18.12 19.84
CA PHE A 64 22.00 16.84 20.15
C PHE A 64 22.65 16.25 21.41
N ALA A 65 21.89 16.17 22.49
CA ALA A 65 22.39 15.85 23.82
C ALA A 65 21.43 14.87 24.54
N PRO A 66 21.22 13.66 24.00
CA PRO A 66 20.20 12.72 24.49
C PRO A 66 20.37 12.30 25.94
N GLU A 67 21.60 12.29 26.46
CA GLU A 67 21.95 12.00 27.85
C GLU A 67 21.44 13.05 28.86
N HIS A 68 21.12 14.25 28.41
CA HIS A 68 20.55 15.31 29.25
C HIS A 68 19.02 15.22 29.41
N PHE A 69 18.39 14.24 28.75
CA PHE A 69 16.94 13.99 28.82
C PHE A 69 16.68 12.69 29.59
N PRO A 70 15.48 12.53 30.20
CA PRO A 70 15.12 11.27 30.85
C PRO A 70 15.36 10.09 29.91
N PRO A 71 15.94 8.99 30.41
CA PRO A 71 16.20 7.82 29.57
C PRO A 71 14.87 7.31 29.00
N PRO A 72 14.85 6.87 27.73
CA PRO A 72 13.65 6.28 27.14
C PRO A 72 13.20 5.07 27.96
N PHE A 73 11.90 4.79 27.97
CA PHE A 73 11.33 3.62 28.63
C PHE A 73 12.15 2.37 28.34
N ASP A 74 12.54 1.66 29.39
CA ASP A 74 13.21 0.36 29.29
C ASP A 74 12.58 -0.58 30.30
N HIS A 75 12.10 -1.73 29.83
CA HIS A 75 11.53 -2.74 30.73
C HIS A 75 12.64 -3.48 31.49
N GLY A 76 13.91 -3.38 31.06
CA GLY A 76 15.00 -4.19 31.58
C GLY A 76 15.00 -5.61 30.99
N PRO A 77 15.86 -6.51 31.49
CA PRO A 77 16.03 -7.84 30.92
C PRO A 77 14.73 -8.65 31.04
N GLY A 78 14.28 -9.22 29.92
CA GLY A 78 13.10 -10.08 29.89
C GLY A 78 13.42 -11.54 30.22
N THR A 79 12.37 -12.37 30.24
CA THR A 79 12.51 -13.81 30.50
C THR A 79 12.82 -14.59 29.22
N ASP A 80 13.39 -15.80 29.34
CA ASP A 80 13.57 -16.71 28.20
C ASP A 80 12.24 -17.10 27.53
N ALA A 81 11.13 -17.04 28.27
CA ALA A 81 9.81 -17.26 27.71
C ALA A 81 9.40 -16.10 26.79
N ASP A 82 9.68 -14.86 27.19
CA ASP A 82 9.40 -13.66 26.39
C ASP A 82 10.29 -13.61 25.13
N ARG A 83 11.58 -13.96 25.25
CA ARG A 83 12.50 -14.08 24.10
C ARG A 83 12.02 -15.13 23.09
N ARG A 84 11.67 -16.33 23.56
CA ARG A 84 11.12 -17.40 22.69
C ARG A 84 9.81 -16.99 22.03
N ARG A 85 8.95 -16.28 22.76
CA ARG A 85 7.70 -15.74 22.22
C ARG A 85 7.98 -14.75 21.10
N LEU A 86 8.91 -13.80 21.29
CA LEU A 86 9.31 -12.85 20.26
C LEU A 86 9.88 -13.57 19.03
N ALA A 87 10.82 -14.50 19.20
CA ALA A 87 11.40 -15.26 18.09
C ALA A 87 10.34 -15.95 17.22
N LYS A 88 9.32 -16.55 17.85
CA LYS A 88 8.19 -17.16 17.13
C LYS A 88 7.38 -16.15 16.32
N LEU A 89 7.20 -14.92 16.82
CA LEU A 89 6.47 -13.87 16.11
C LEU A 89 7.26 -13.33 14.92
N LEU A 90 8.59 -13.27 15.03
CA LEU A 90 9.47 -12.73 13.99
C LEU A 90 9.65 -13.69 12.81
N GLY A 91 9.67 -15.00 13.05
CA GLY A 91 9.94 -16.01 12.01
C GLY A 91 9.03 -15.93 10.77
N GLU A 92 7.79 -15.47 10.95
CA GLU A 92 6.77 -15.40 9.89
C GLU A 92 6.64 -14.01 9.23
N GLN A 93 7.45 -13.03 9.63
CA GLN A 93 7.26 -11.64 9.23
C GLN A 93 8.46 -11.09 8.44
N GLU A 94 8.16 -10.16 7.54
CA GLU A 94 9.18 -9.32 6.86
C GLU A 94 9.46 -8.04 7.66
N GLN A 95 8.46 -7.54 8.39
CA GLN A 95 8.48 -6.31 9.17
C GLN A 95 7.65 -6.48 10.45
N PHE A 96 8.11 -5.96 11.58
CA PHE A 96 7.45 -6.10 12.87
C PHE A 96 7.73 -4.92 13.81
N TRP A 97 6.69 -4.31 14.37
CA TRP A 97 6.82 -3.35 15.47
C TRP A 97 6.85 -4.08 16.82
N ALA A 98 7.99 -4.00 17.51
CA ALA A 98 8.19 -4.54 18.85
C ALA A 98 7.99 -3.45 19.90
N SER A 99 7.05 -3.65 20.83
CA SER A 99 6.86 -2.78 22.01
C SER A 99 7.57 -3.39 23.21
N SER A 100 8.52 -2.65 23.79
CA SER A 100 9.24 -3.07 25.00
C SER A 100 8.27 -3.32 26.15
N ARG A 101 7.27 -2.46 26.35
CA ARG A 101 6.26 -2.61 27.40
C ARG A 101 5.41 -3.87 27.21
N ARG A 102 4.93 -4.14 25.98
CA ARG A 102 4.04 -5.29 25.73
C ARG A 102 4.77 -6.62 25.71
N LEU A 103 6.01 -6.61 25.22
CA LEU A 103 6.84 -7.80 25.15
C LEU A 103 7.57 -8.09 26.47
N ARG A 104 7.63 -7.12 27.39
CA ARG A 104 8.39 -7.21 28.64
C ARG A 104 9.87 -7.52 28.41
N LEU A 105 10.41 -6.95 27.35
CA LEU A 105 11.80 -7.13 26.92
C LEU A 105 12.45 -5.75 26.82
N GLY A 106 13.69 -5.66 27.29
CA GLY A 106 14.54 -4.51 27.07
C GLY A 106 14.93 -4.39 25.60
N ARG A 107 15.49 -3.24 25.22
CA ARG A 107 15.94 -3.01 23.84
C ARG A 107 16.92 -4.07 23.38
N ASP A 108 17.91 -4.40 24.20
CA ASP A 108 19.00 -5.30 23.80
C ASP A 108 18.49 -6.74 23.58
N ASP A 109 17.57 -7.23 24.43
CA ASP A 109 16.91 -8.52 24.22
C ASP A 109 16.09 -8.55 22.91
N ILE A 110 15.40 -7.45 22.59
CA ILE A 110 14.64 -7.34 21.32
C ILE A 110 15.60 -7.34 20.14
N VAL A 111 16.72 -6.62 20.22
CA VAL A 111 17.75 -6.59 19.17
C VAL A 111 18.37 -7.97 18.99
N GLU A 112 18.74 -8.65 20.07
CA GLU A 112 19.32 -9.99 20.02
C GLU A 112 18.36 -11.00 19.36
N ALA A 113 17.10 -10.99 19.77
CA ALA A 113 16.06 -11.83 19.16
C ALA A 113 15.80 -11.48 17.68
N ALA A 114 15.87 -10.20 17.32
CA ALA A 114 15.74 -9.74 15.94
C ALA A 114 16.89 -10.23 15.07
N VAL A 115 18.14 -10.09 15.53
CA VAL A 115 19.34 -10.56 14.82
C VAL A 115 19.28 -12.07 14.64
N ALA A 116 18.89 -12.82 15.67
CA ALA A 116 18.70 -14.28 15.59
C ALA A 116 17.63 -14.68 14.55
N ALA A 117 16.63 -13.82 14.29
CA ALA A 117 15.60 -14.02 13.28
C ALA A 117 15.97 -13.47 11.87
N GLY A 118 17.20 -12.98 11.67
CA GLY A 118 17.63 -12.36 10.42
C GLY A 118 17.02 -10.98 10.15
N MET A 119 16.59 -10.29 11.22
CA MET A 119 16.02 -8.95 11.17
C MET A 119 16.98 -7.92 11.77
N THR A 120 16.78 -6.66 11.38
CA THR A 120 17.55 -5.50 11.82
C THR A 120 16.60 -4.43 12.32
N VAL A 121 17.05 -3.62 13.29
CA VAL A 121 16.29 -2.45 13.74
C VAL A 121 16.48 -1.34 12.71
N VAL A 122 15.40 -0.93 12.04
CA VAL A 122 15.43 0.13 11.01
C VAL A 122 14.90 1.46 11.53
N ALA A 123 14.10 1.44 12.60
CA ALA A 123 13.65 2.63 13.28
C ALA A 123 13.38 2.35 14.76
N GLU A 124 13.51 3.38 15.58
CA GLU A 124 13.22 3.36 17.00
C GLU A 124 12.44 4.63 17.35
N ALA A 125 11.33 4.48 18.06
CA ALA A 125 10.52 5.57 18.61
C ALA A 125 10.32 5.30 20.11
N ALA A 126 10.62 6.27 20.96
CA ALA A 126 10.70 6.00 22.39
C ALA A 126 10.44 7.23 23.24
N ASP A 127 9.55 7.07 24.22
CA ASP A 127 9.24 8.08 25.22
C ASP A 127 9.27 7.47 26.63
N ALA A 128 8.72 8.18 27.63
CA ALA A 128 8.64 7.68 29.00
C ALA A 128 7.59 6.55 29.17
N THR A 129 6.69 6.35 28.20
CA THR A 129 5.62 5.37 28.28
C THR A 129 6.01 4.04 27.64
N ASP A 130 6.67 4.04 26.49
CA ASP A 130 7.05 2.82 25.80
C ASP A 130 8.24 3.06 24.86
N ARG A 131 8.87 1.96 24.44
CA ARG A 131 9.92 1.94 23.42
C ARG A 131 9.49 1.00 22.31
N LEU A 132 9.32 1.55 21.12
CA LEU A 132 8.89 0.86 19.92
C LEU A 132 10.07 0.70 18.98
N LEU A 133 10.36 -0.54 18.58
CA LEU A 133 11.39 -0.85 17.61
C LEU A 133 10.76 -1.41 16.35
N LEU A 134 11.07 -0.81 15.20
CA LEU A 134 10.70 -1.36 13.90
C LEU A 134 11.79 -2.33 13.45
N LEU A 135 11.44 -3.61 13.42
CA LEU A 135 12.29 -4.70 12.99
C LEU A 135 11.99 -5.05 11.54
N ARG A 136 13.02 -5.25 10.72
CA ARG A 136 12.89 -5.54 9.29
C ARG A 136 13.92 -6.56 8.82
N ARG A 137 13.51 -7.52 7.99
CA ARG A 137 14.42 -8.51 7.41
C ARG A 137 15.44 -7.85 6.47
N ALA A 138 16.69 -8.31 6.53
CA ALA A 138 17.76 -7.80 5.66
C ALA A 138 17.43 -7.99 4.17
N GLY A 139 17.84 -7.03 3.32
CA GLY A 139 17.66 -7.09 1.86
C GLY A 139 16.34 -6.52 1.33
N LEU A 140 15.49 -5.97 2.21
CA LEU A 140 14.30 -5.23 1.78
C LEU A 140 14.65 -3.78 1.45
N PRO A 141 14.11 -3.19 0.36
CA PRO A 141 14.54 -1.86 -0.12
C PRO A 141 14.25 -0.75 0.89
N ASP A 142 15.25 0.07 1.21
CA ASP A 142 15.21 1.12 2.24
C ASP A 142 14.09 2.16 2.02
N GLU A 143 13.70 2.40 0.76
CA GLU A 143 12.73 3.42 0.38
C GLU A 143 11.26 3.08 0.72
N GLU A 144 10.97 1.85 1.12
CA GLU A 144 9.62 1.43 1.51
C GLU A 144 9.54 1.04 2.99
N LEU A 145 9.56 2.03 3.89
CA LEU A 145 8.87 1.94 5.20
C LEU A 145 7.36 1.91 5.00
N ARG A 146 6.85 1.15 4.04
CA ARG A 146 5.40 0.99 3.87
C ARG A 146 4.90 -0.06 4.85
N PRO A 147 3.64 0.05 5.29
CA PRO A 147 2.91 -1.05 5.90
C PRO A 147 2.94 -2.28 4.98
N ARG A 148 3.94 -3.15 5.16
CA ARG A 148 3.99 -4.49 4.57
C ARG A 148 3.60 -5.51 5.61
N THR A 149 2.66 -5.16 6.50
CA THR A 149 1.76 -6.17 7.01
C THR A 149 1.09 -6.76 5.77
N ALA A 150 1.65 -7.87 5.27
CA ALA A 150 0.92 -8.75 4.41
C ALA A 150 -0.41 -8.91 5.14
N PRO A 151 -1.56 -8.50 4.57
CA PRO A 151 -2.81 -8.90 5.15
C PRO A 151 -2.63 -10.40 5.28
N ARG A 152 -2.65 -10.93 6.52
CA ARG A 152 -2.88 -12.35 6.67
C ARG A 152 -4.20 -12.52 5.94
N GLY A 153 -4.12 -13.02 4.70
CA GLY A 153 -5.23 -13.74 4.13
C GLY A 153 -5.66 -14.64 5.26
N LEU A 154 -6.95 -14.54 5.61
CA LEU A 154 -7.65 -15.42 6.53
C LEU A 154 -6.87 -16.73 6.59
N ALA A 155 -6.30 -17.06 7.76
CA ALA A 155 -5.27 -18.10 7.91
C ALA A 155 -5.59 -19.31 7.01
N PRO A 156 -4.63 -20.03 6.44
CA PRO A 156 -4.90 -21.10 5.46
C PRO A 156 -5.89 -22.20 5.91
N GLY A 157 -6.37 -22.22 7.17
CA GLY A 157 -7.54 -22.98 7.62
C GLY A 157 -8.91 -22.27 7.54
N VAL A 158 -8.95 -20.94 7.49
CA VAL A 158 -10.16 -20.10 7.40
C VAL A 158 -10.65 -19.97 5.96
N VAL A 159 -9.79 -19.96 4.94
CA VAL A 159 -10.24 -20.03 3.53
C VAL A 159 -10.87 -21.38 3.19
N PRO A 160 -10.30 -22.54 3.53
CA PRO A 160 -11.00 -23.82 3.39
C PRO A 160 -12.17 -23.93 4.37
N GLY A 161 -12.13 -23.30 5.55
CA GLY A 161 -13.29 -23.22 6.44
C GLY A 161 -14.45 -22.41 5.85
N LEU A 162 -14.17 -21.27 5.21
CA LEU A 162 -15.16 -20.43 4.54
C LEU A 162 -15.64 -21.09 3.25
N ALA A 163 -14.74 -21.73 2.49
CA ALA A 163 -15.07 -22.49 1.30
C ALA A 163 -15.89 -23.74 1.66
N LEU A 164 -15.62 -24.41 2.78
CA LEU A 164 -16.40 -25.53 3.31
C LEU A 164 -17.77 -25.04 3.77
N VAL A 165 -17.86 -23.89 4.46
CA VAL A 165 -19.14 -23.29 4.87
C VAL A 165 -19.97 -22.86 3.66
N VAL A 166 -19.35 -22.24 2.66
CA VAL A 166 -20.02 -21.83 1.41
C VAL A 166 -20.40 -23.05 0.56
N SER A 167 -19.56 -24.09 0.53
CA SER A 167 -19.85 -25.33 -0.20
C SER A 167 -20.93 -26.14 0.52
N LEU A 168 -20.92 -26.21 1.85
CA LEU A 168 -22.02 -26.80 2.62
C LEU A 168 -23.30 -25.99 2.44
N ALA A 169 -23.23 -24.65 2.43
CA ALA A 169 -24.39 -23.79 2.17
C ALA A 169 -24.93 -23.97 0.75
N GLY A 170 -24.06 -24.16 -0.25
CA GLY A 170 -24.45 -24.48 -1.62
C GLY A 170 -25.05 -25.88 -1.77
N ILE A 171 -24.44 -26.90 -1.15
CA ILE A 171 -24.94 -28.29 -1.15
C ILE A 171 -26.26 -28.38 -0.40
N THR A 172 -26.40 -27.70 0.74
CA THR A 172 -27.67 -27.62 1.48
C THR A 172 -28.71 -26.83 0.71
N ALA A 173 -28.36 -25.73 0.04
CA ALA A 173 -29.30 -25.00 -0.82
C ALA A 173 -29.79 -25.85 -1.99
N VAL A 174 -28.92 -26.64 -2.64
CA VAL A 174 -29.28 -27.55 -3.75
C VAL A 174 -30.10 -28.74 -3.26
N ALA A 175 -29.71 -29.38 -2.16
CA ALA A 175 -30.46 -30.48 -1.54
C ALA A 175 -31.83 -30.02 -1.02
N TRP A 176 -31.95 -28.77 -0.57
CA TRP A 176 -33.19 -28.17 -0.08
C TRP A 176 -34.10 -27.71 -1.22
N PHE A 177 -33.55 -27.18 -2.32
CA PHE A 177 -34.34 -26.88 -3.52
C PHE A 177 -34.97 -28.16 -4.11
N ALA A 178 -34.26 -29.28 -4.02
CA ALA A 178 -34.79 -30.60 -4.37
C ALA A 178 -35.87 -31.11 -3.38
N ALA A 179 -36.00 -30.52 -2.18
CA ALA A 179 -36.91 -30.97 -1.12
C ALA A 179 -38.23 -30.16 -0.99
N GLY A 180 -38.44 -29.11 -1.81
CA GLY A 180 -39.73 -28.41 -1.90
C GLY A 180 -39.87 -27.13 -1.05
N SER A 181 -40.65 -26.18 -1.56
CA SER A 181 -40.51 -24.72 -1.39
C SER A 181 -41.15 -24.06 -0.14
N GLN A 182 -41.37 -24.75 0.98
CA GLN A 182 -42.25 -24.22 2.04
C GLN A 182 -41.59 -23.39 3.17
N TRP A 183 -40.28 -23.12 3.18
CA TRP A 183 -39.61 -22.51 4.34
C TRP A 183 -38.68 -21.33 4.01
N LEU A 184 -39.27 -20.18 3.65
CA LEU A 184 -38.56 -18.92 3.33
C LEU A 184 -38.04 -18.14 4.57
N VAL A 185 -38.70 -18.28 5.73
CA VAL A 185 -38.41 -17.50 6.95
C VAL A 185 -37.08 -17.86 7.65
N PRO A 186 -36.65 -19.13 7.73
CA PRO A 186 -35.35 -19.49 8.32
C PRO A 186 -34.15 -18.99 7.51
N LEU A 187 -34.33 -18.79 6.19
CA LEU A 187 -33.29 -18.33 5.26
C LEU A 187 -32.87 -16.89 5.54
N LEU A 188 -33.81 -16.02 5.90
CA LEU A 188 -33.53 -14.64 6.33
C LEU A 188 -32.83 -14.58 7.69
N LEU A 189 -33.18 -15.48 8.62
CA LEU A 189 -32.55 -15.57 9.94
C LEU A 189 -31.10 -16.08 9.87
N ALA A 190 -30.83 -17.11 9.07
CA ALA A 190 -29.47 -17.61 8.85
C ALA A 190 -28.57 -16.58 8.14
N ALA A 191 -29.10 -15.84 7.16
CA ALA A 191 -28.38 -14.79 6.44
C ALA A 191 -27.99 -13.60 7.34
N VAL A 192 -28.78 -13.31 8.39
CA VAL A 192 -28.51 -12.22 9.34
C VAL A 192 -27.61 -12.65 10.49
N LEU A 193 -27.73 -13.88 10.99
CA LEU A 193 -26.96 -14.36 12.13
C LEU A 193 -25.50 -14.72 11.79
N LEU A 194 -25.23 -15.20 10.56
CA LEU A 194 -23.90 -15.57 10.11
C LEU A 194 -22.87 -14.41 10.16
N PRO A 195 -23.17 -13.19 9.65
CA PRO A 195 -22.20 -12.08 9.72
C PRO A 195 -21.98 -11.56 11.15
N VAL A 196 -23.00 -11.59 12.01
CA VAL A 196 -22.91 -11.11 13.40
C VAL A 196 -22.02 -12.04 14.25
N ALA A 197 -22.15 -13.36 14.08
CA ALA A 197 -21.32 -14.34 14.77
C ALA A 197 -19.83 -14.28 14.38
N VAL A 198 -19.51 -13.80 13.17
CA VAL A 198 -18.13 -13.63 12.67
C VAL A 198 -17.51 -12.30 13.12
N LEU A 199 -18.31 -11.23 13.24
CA LEU A 199 -17.81 -9.87 13.55
C LEU A 199 -17.41 -9.66 15.02
N VAL A 200 -18.09 -10.32 15.96
CA VAL A 200 -17.87 -10.15 17.41
C VAL A 200 -16.52 -10.71 17.92
N PRO A 201 -16.08 -11.93 17.56
CA PRO A 201 -14.80 -12.46 18.03
C PRO A 201 -13.58 -11.76 17.40
N VAL A 202 -13.69 -11.23 16.18
CA VAL A 202 -12.59 -10.53 15.49
C VAL A 202 -12.19 -9.24 16.24
N ARG A 203 -13.17 -8.52 16.82
CA ARG A 203 -12.89 -7.31 17.61
C ARG A 203 -12.28 -7.60 18.98
N ALA A 204 -12.65 -8.71 19.62
CA ALA A 204 -12.13 -9.08 20.94
C ALA A 204 -10.68 -9.60 20.89
N VAL A 205 -10.28 -10.25 19.79
CA VAL A 205 -8.94 -10.83 19.62
C VAL A 205 -7.90 -9.80 19.15
N ALA A 206 -8.32 -8.78 18.39
CA ALA A 206 -7.41 -7.73 17.89
C ALA A 206 -6.76 -6.88 19.01
N GLY A 207 -7.37 -6.80 20.20
CA GLY A 207 -6.85 -6.00 21.32
C GLY A 207 -5.71 -6.62 22.13
N ARG A 208 -5.42 -7.93 21.98
CA ARG A 208 -4.41 -8.66 22.77
C ARG A 208 -3.19 -9.12 21.97
N SER A 209 -3.14 -8.84 20.68
CA SER A 209 -2.01 -9.22 19.85
C SER A 209 -0.76 -8.38 20.21
N PRO A 210 0.42 -9.02 20.41
CA PRO A 210 1.69 -8.29 20.52
C PRO A 210 2.09 -7.63 19.19
N HIS A 211 1.46 -8.02 18.08
CA HIS A 211 1.58 -7.29 16.82
C HIS A 211 0.86 -5.95 16.93
N LEU A 212 1.53 -4.89 16.46
CA LEU A 212 0.97 -3.54 16.39
C LEU A 212 0.68 -3.14 14.92
N PRO A 213 -0.08 -3.92 14.13
CA PRO A 213 -0.32 -3.61 12.72
C PRO A 213 -1.08 -2.29 12.54
N TRP A 214 -1.83 -1.89 13.56
CA TRP A 214 -2.55 -0.62 13.64
C TRP A 214 -1.62 0.60 13.74
N LEU A 215 -0.32 0.42 14.02
CA LEU A 215 0.65 1.52 13.94
C LEU A 215 1.03 1.83 12.49
N ASP A 216 1.02 0.83 11.61
CA ASP A 216 1.37 1.00 10.20
C ASP A 216 0.14 1.36 9.35
N GLU A 217 -0.97 0.64 9.57
CA GLU A 217 -2.18 0.69 8.73
C GLU A 217 -2.73 2.10 8.48
N PRO A 218 -2.78 3.03 9.46
CA PRO A 218 -3.32 4.37 9.24
C PRO A 218 -2.44 5.24 8.34
N PHE A 219 -1.13 4.97 8.26
CA PHE A 219 -0.15 5.78 7.53
C PHE A 219 0.08 5.24 6.11
N ASP A 220 -1.01 4.94 5.42
CA ASP A 220 -1.05 4.26 4.11
C ASP A 220 -0.62 5.13 2.90
N GLY A 221 -0.16 6.36 3.16
CA GLY A 221 0.20 7.35 2.15
C GLY A 221 -0.89 8.34 1.78
N ARG A 222 -2.12 8.22 2.33
CA ARG A 222 -3.15 9.28 2.21
C ARG A 222 -2.66 10.62 2.76
N PRO A 223 -3.17 11.76 2.25
CA PRO A 223 -2.80 13.08 2.78
C PRO A 223 -3.12 13.28 4.27
N GLN A 224 -4.06 12.50 4.80
CA GLN A 224 -4.50 12.55 6.19
C GLN A 224 -4.70 11.12 6.71
N ALA A 225 -4.34 10.90 7.96
CA ALA A 225 -4.56 9.67 8.71
C ALA A 225 -5.29 10.05 10.01
N ILE A 226 -6.36 9.35 10.34
CA ILE A 226 -7.05 9.52 11.63
C ILE A 226 -6.73 8.28 12.43
N VAL A 227 -6.15 8.47 13.61
CA VAL A 227 -5.70 7.38 14.46
C VAL A 227 -6.37 7.52 15.82
N SER A 228 -6.98 6.43 16.28
CA SER A 228 -7.47 6.29 17.64
C SER A 228 -6.41 5.56 18.46
N PRO A 229 -5.49 6.26 19.16
CA PRO A 229 -4.44 5.61 19.93
C PRO A 229 -5.04 4.75 21.06
N PRO A 230 -4.47 3.58 21.38
CA PRO A 230 -4.82 2.87 22.59
C PRO A 230 -4.40 3.70 23.82
N PRO A 231 -5.06 3.53 24.98
CA PRO A 231 -4.73 4.29 26.19
C PRO A 231 -3.28 4.12 26.68
N SER A 232 -2.61 3.07 26.23
CA SER A 232 -1.24 2.73 26.63
C SER A 232 -0.16 3.48 25.84
N LEU A 233 -0.51 4.22 24.79
CA LEU A 233 0.44 4.84 23.87
C LEU A 233 0.20 6.35 23.85
N SER A 234 1.25 7.12 24.15
CA SER A 234 1.16 8.58 24.19
C SER A 234 0.98 9.19 22.79
N THR A 235 0.42 10.39 22.75
CA THR A 235 0.32 11.18 21.52
C THR A 235 1.71 11.50 20.97
N GLU A 236 2.70 11.73 21.82
CA GLU A 236 4.08 12.00 21.39
C GLU A 236 4.67 10.78 20.68
N LEU A 237 4.57 9.60 21.28
CA LEU A 237 5.11 8.35 20.72
C LEU A 237 4.42 8.00 19.40
N LEU A 238 3.10 8.20 19.30
CA LEU A 238 2.40 8.02 18.03
C LEU A 238 2.87 9.03 16.98
N GLY A 239 3.17 10.27 17.39
CA GLY A 239 3.74 11.28 16.51
C GLY A 239 5.13 10.95 16.00
N GLU A 240 5.95 10.28 16.81
CA GLU A 240 7.25 9.75 16.37
C GLU A 240 7.10 8.58 15.41
N VAL A 241 6.13 7.69 15.62
CA VAL A 241 5.85 6.62 14.67
C VAL A 241 5.33 7.20 13.35
N ALA A 242 4.33 8.08 13.41
CA ALA A 242 3.69 8.70 12.25
C ALA A 242 4.70 9.37 11.31
N SER A 243 5.73 9.99 11.88
CA SER A 243 6.69 10.74 11.11
C SER A 243 7.71 9.91 10.35
N LEU A 244 7.98 8.68 10.79
CA LEU A 244 8.71 7.70 10.00
C LEU A 244 8.00 7.48 8.65
N TYR A 245 6.67 7.61 8.62
CA TYR A 245 5.86 7.54 7.40
C TYR A 245 5.65 8.90 6.71
N GLY A 246 6.28 9.97 7.22
CA GLY A 246 6.14 11.35 6.71
C GLY A 246 4.85 12.05 7.15
N TYR A 247 4.22 11.58 8.23
CA TYR A 247 3.01 12.19 8.81
C TYR A 247 3.30 13.01 10.06
N PHE A 248 2.44 13.98 10.30
CA PHE A 248 2.58 14.97 11.36
C PHE A 248 1.29 15.14 12.11
N HIS A 249 1.37 15.13 13.44
CA HIS A 249 0.21 15.39 14.27
C HIS A 249 -0.35 16.77 13.94
N ALA A 250 -1.61 16.80 13.53
CA ALA A 250 -2.35 17.97 13.10
C ALA A 250 -3.44 18.38 14.10
N GLY A 251 -3.34 17.88 15.33
CA GLY A 251 -4.28 18.15 16.41
C GLY A 251 -5.35 17.05 16.59
N PRO A 252 -6.21 17.20 17.61
CA PRO A 252 -7.34 16.31 17.82
C PRO A 252 -8.31 16.38 16.65
N TYR A 253 -8.87 15.24 16.26
CA TYR A 253 -9.87 15.15 15.21
C TYR A 253 -11.26 15.42 15.82
N PRO A 254 -12.00 16.43 15.34
CA PRO A 254 -13.36 16.70 15.83
C PRO A 254 -14.31 15.63 15.27
N GLY A 255 -14.59 14.60 16.06
CA GLY A 255 -15.45 13.45 15.72
C GLY A 255 -16.10 12.82 16.96
N THR A 256 -16.80 11.70 16.76
CA THR A 256 -17.64 11.01 17.77
C THR A 256 -16.88 10.43 18.97
N GLY A 257 -15.55 10.48 18.99
CA GLY A 257 -14.71 10.09 20.13
C GLY A 257 -13.68 11.18 20.45
N SER A 258 -13.61 11.62 21.71
CA SER A 258 -12.74 12.71 22.18
C SER A 258 -11.23 12.41 22.16
N LYS A 259 -10.81 11.30 21.54
CA LYS A 259 -9.42 10.80 21.56
C LYS A 259 -8.80 10.59 20.18
N ASP A 260 -9.55 10.82 19.10
CA ASP A 260 -9.01 10.62 17.77
C ASP A 260 -8.00 11.73 17.43
N LEU A 261 -6.86 11.32 16.88
CA LEU A 261 -5.78 12.21 16.51
C LEU A 261 -5.71 12.30 14.99
N LEU A 262 -5.66 13.53 14.47
CA LEU A 262 -5.46 13.77 13.05
C LEU A 262 -3.97 13.85 12.77
N PHE A 263 -3.51 13.12 11.76
CA PHE A 263 -2.17 13.19 11.22
C PHE A 263 -2.23 13.62 9.75
N ARG A 264 -1.26 14.41 9.30
CA ARG A 264 -1.18 14.92 7.93
C ARG A 264 0.16 14.66 7.30
N LYS A 265 0.16 14.26 6.04
CA LYS A 265 1.38 14.05 5.27
C LYS A 265 1.90 15.38 4.73
N THR A 266 3.16 15.74 5.00
CA THR A 266 3.73 17.04 4.55
C THR A 266 3.95 17.10 3.05
N ARG A 267 4.17 15.96 2.38
CA ARG A 267 4.29 15.87 0.92
C ARG A 267 3.70 14.56 0.37
N PRO A 268 2.82 14.60 -0.64
CA PRO A 268 2.45 13.39 -1.38
C PRO A 268 3.72 12.78 -2.00
N GLY A 269 4.04 11.54 -1.64
CA GLY A 269 5.18 10.81 -2.23
C GLY A 269 6.49 10.79 -1.44
N LEU A 270 6.65 11.58 -0.38
CA LEU A 270 7.79 11.39 0.53
C LEU A 270 7.46 10.28 1.53
N VAL A 271 8.16 9.15 1.44
CA VAL A 271 8.33 8.17 2.52
C VAL A 271 9.75 8.41 3.02
N PHE A 272 9.93 8.80 4.27
CA PHE A 272 11.26 9.10 4.80
C PHE A 272 11.94 7.80 5.24
N GLY A 273 13.18 7.60 4.76
CA GLY A 273 13.98 6.43 5.09
C GLY A 273 15.27 6.26 4.26
N THR A 274 15.77 7.30 3.57
CA THR A 274 17.16 7.36 3.03
C THR A 274 17.41 8.77 2.45
N PRO A 275 18.61 9.38 2.54
CA PRO A 275 19.02 10.42 1.61
C PRO A 275 18.80 9.88 0.20
N ALA A 276 18.21 10.66 -0.70
CA ALA A 276 17.89 10.24 -2.07
C ALA A 276 19.02 9.38 -2.64
N PRO A 277 18.84 8.04 -2.74
CA PRO A 277 19.78 7.24 -3.47
C PRO A 277 19.69 7.74 -4.91
N ARG A 278 20.82 8.12 -5.50
CA ARG A 278 20.90 8.06 -6.96
C ARG A 278 20.49 6.64 -7.29
N ILE A 279 19.36 6.46 -7.96
CA ILE A 279 18.88 5.17 -8.44
C ILE A 279 20.04 4.55 -9.21
N ALA A 280 20.78 3.64 -8.57
CA ALA A 280 21.66 2.73 -9.26
C ALA A 280 20.74 1.74 -9.98
N ALA A 281 21.02 1.49 -11.26
CA ALA A 281 20.24 0.62 -12.11
C ALA A 281 20.23 -0.81 -11.54
N SER A 282 19.20 -1.19 -10.79
CA SER A 282 19.09 -2.54 -10.18
C SER A 282 18.56 -3.60 -11.14
N TYR A 283 18.29 -3.26 -12.40
CA TYR A 283 17.89 -4.22 -13.42
C TYR A 283 18.73 -4.05 -14.69
N GLU A 284 19.95 -4.58 -14.66
CA GLU A 284 20.73 -4.84 -15.88
C GLU A 284 20.28 -6.17 -16.47
N VAL A 285 19.66 -6.11 -17.65
CA VAL A 285 19.33 -7.29 -18.43
C VAL A 285 20.54 -7.65 -19.28
N PRO A 286 21.05 -8.90 -19.22
CA PRO A 286 22.10 -9.34 -20.14
C PRO A 286 21.60 -9.19 -21.58
N ALA A 287 22.46 -8.74 -22.49
CA ALA A 287 22.12 -8.53 -23.89
C ALA A 287 21.42 -9.78 -24.47
N GLY A 288 20.16 -9.63 -24.86
CA GLY A 288 19.36 -10.72 -25.41
C GLY A 288 19.87 -11.19 -26.78
N PRO A 289 19.46 -12.39 -27.22
CA PRO A 289 19.80 -12.91 -28.54
C PRO A 289 19.22 -12.02 -29.66
N PRO A 290 19.82 -12.01 -30.87
CA PRO A 290 19.41 -11.14 -31.98
C PRO A 290 17.93 -11.30 -32.39
N GLU A 291 17.32 -12.45 -32.15
CA GLU A 291 15.88 -12.70 -32.35
C GLU A 291 14.98 -11.70 -31.60
N ARG A 292 15.43 -11.19 -30.45
CA ARG A 292 14.67 -10.21 -29.66
C ARG A 292 14.69 -8.82 -30.27
N GLU A 293 15.76 -8.46 -30.96
CA GLU A 293 15.81 -7.21 -31.73
C GLU A 293 14.83 -7.26 -32.90
N GLN A 294 14.81 -8.38 -33.63
CA GLN A 294 13.84 -8.57 -34.72
C GLN A 294 12.40 -8.57 -34.21
N TRP A 295 12.14 -9.25 -33.09
CA TRP A 295 10.84 -9.18 -32.42
C TRP A 295 10.44 -7.75 -32.12
N LEU A 296 11.35 -6.93 -31.58
CA LEU A 296 11.08 -5.53 -31.26
C LEU A 296 10.80 -4.70 -32.53
N ARG A 297 11.59 -4.86 -33.60
CA ARG A 297 11.36 -4.17 -34.89
C ARG A 297 9.97 -4.48 -35.45
N ASN A 298 9.60 -5.76 -35.50
CA ASN A 298 8.27 -6.19 -35.93
C ASN A 298 7.15 -5.60 -35.04
N HIS A 299 7.43 -5.32 -33.77
CA HIS A 299 6.47 -4.69 -32.85
C HIS A 299 6.39 -3.16 -32.98
N LEU A 300 7.44 -2.51 -33.49
CA LEU A 300 7.51 -1.07 -33.72
C LEU A 300 6.86 -0.67 -35.05
N GLU A 301 6.91 -1.55 -36.05
CA GLU A 301 6.41 -1.29 -37.40
C GLU A 301 4.94 -0.80 -37.39
N GLY A 302 4.70 0.33 -38.07
CA GLY A 302 3.36 0.92 -38.21
C GLY A 302 2.76 1.53 -36.94
N ARG A 303 3.46 1.59 -35.81
CA ARG A 303 2.92 2.13 -34.55
C ARG A 303 3.42 3.54 -34.25
N ASP A 304 2.50 4.41 -33.83
CA ASP A 304 2.85 5.76 -33.36
C ASP A 304 3.16 5.82 -31.87
N GLU A 305 2.68 4.84 -31.10
CA GLU A 305 2.95 4.71 -29.67
C GLU A 305 3.10 3.24 -29.27
N LEU A 306 4.15 2.93 -28.50
CA LEU A 306 4.38 1.59 -27.98
C LEU A 306 4.90 1.63 -26.55
N TRP A 307 4.31 0.82 -25.69
CA TRP A 307 4.79 0.55 -24.33
C TRP A 307 5.66 -0.71 -24.36
N VAL A 308 6.91 -0.60 -23.93
CA VAL A 308 7.88 -1.71 -24.00
C VAL A 308 8.38 -2.02 -22.59
N SER A 309 8.15 -3.26 -22.15
CA SER A 309 8.76 -3.80 -20.94
C SER A 309 10.18 -4.25 -21.27
N VAL A 310 11.17 -3.72 -20.56
CA VAL A 310 12.60 -4.06 -20.69
C VAL A 310 12.80 -5.54 -20.37
N ARG A 311 12.13 -6.06 -19.34
CA ARG A 311 12.15 -7.49 -18.99
C ARG A 311 11.58 -8.38 -20.08
N HIS A 312 10.50 -7.95 -20.73
CA HIS A 312 9.86 -8.73 -21.79
C HIS A 312 10.66 -8.68 -23.10
N ALA A 313 11.19 -7.49 -23.45
CA ALA A 313 12.04 -7.30 -24.62
C ALA A 313 13.38 -8.03 -24.48
N ARG A 314 13.88 -8.20 -23.24
CA ARG A 314 15.21 -8.75 -22.94
C ARG A 314 16.34 -7.97 -23.62
N LEU A 315 16.19 -6.66 -23.71
CA LEU A 315 17.16 -5.74 -24.31
C LEU A 315 17.41 -4.60 -23.33
N THR A 316 18.61 -4.02 -23.35
CA THR A 316 18.91 -2.83 -22.54
C THR A 316 18.08 -1.63 -23.00
N THR A 317 17.84 -0.68 -22.10
CA THR A 317 17.10 0.55 -22.44
C THR A 317 17.76 1.32 -23.58
N ALA A 318 19.10 1.40 -23.57
CA ALA A 318 19.88 2.01 -24.63
C ALA A 318 19.65 1.32 -25.98
N ARG A 319 19.67 -0.02 -26.02
CA ARG A 319 19.45 -0.78 -27.26
C ARG A 319 18.02 -0.66 -27.77
N ILE A 320 17.03 -0.65 -26.87
CA ILE A 320 15.62 -0.39 -27.24
C ILE A 320 15.49 1.00 -27.85
N ALA A 321 16.12 2.02 -27.25
CA ALA A 321 16.08 3.40 -27.74
C ALA A 321 16.77 3.53 -29.11
N GLU A 322 17.90 2.84 -29.32
CA GLU A 322 18.61 2.79 -30.60
C GLU A 322 17.73 2.17 -31.70
N ILE A 323 17.16 0.99 -31.46
CA ILE A 323 16.27 0.32 -32.42
C ILE A 323 15.04 1.18 -32.70
N ALA A 324 14.41 1.74 -31.66
CA ALA A 324 13.25 2.62 -31.79
C ALA A 324 13.56 3.86 -32.63
N SER A 325 14.75 4.45 -32.44
CA SER A 325 15.18 5.64 -33.20
C SER A 325 15.32 5.36 -34.69
N GLY A 326 15.76 4.15 -35.06
CA GLY A 326 15.80 3.69 -36.46
C GLY A 326 14.42 3.59 -37.11
N GLU A 327 13.38 3.30 -36.34
CA GLU A 327 11.97 3.20 -36.79
C GLU A 327 11.19 4.53 -36.62
N GLY A 328 11.89 5.61 -36.28
CA GLY A 328 11.31 6.95 -36.07
C GLY A 328 10.55 7.14 -34.75
N LEU A 329 10.65 6.20 -33.80
CA LEU A 329 10.12 6.35 -32.44
C LEU A 329 11.19 6.86 -31.47
N ARG A 330 10.78 7.67 -30.48
CA ARG A 330 11.68 8.16 -29.43
C ARG A 330 11.12 7.80 -28.04
N PRO A 331 11.97 7.48 -27.06
CA PRO A 331 11.52 7.32 -25.68
C PRO A 331 11.05 8.68 -25.14
N VAL A 332 9.80 8.74 -24.70
CA VAL A 332 9.16 9.95 -24.12
C VAL A 332 9.11 9.87 -22.61
N ALA A 333 8.96 8.68 -22.06
CA ALA A 333 8.95 8.45 -20.62
C ALA A 333 9.49 7.07 -20.28
N GLU A 334 10.04 6.99 -19.07
CA GLU A 334 10.52 5.76 -18.47
C GLU A 334 9.85 5.59 -17.10
N PHE A 335 9.34 4.40 -16.84
CA PHE A 335 8.68 4.02 -15.61
C PHE A 335 9.38 2.78 -15.06
N ALA A 336 9.67 2.75 -13.76
CA ALA A 336 10.40 1.65 -13.16
C ALA A 336 9.75 1.21 -11.85
N ASP A 337 9.80 -0.08 -11.58
CA ASP A 337 9.56 -0.64 -10.26
C ASP A 337 10.60 -1.74 -9.96
N SER A 338 10.47 -2.39 -8.81
CA SER A 338 11.38 -3.46 -8.37
C SER A 338 11.40 -4.71 -9.27
N THR A 339 10.49 -4.81 -10.24
CA THR A 339 10.28 -6.03 -11.04
C THR A 339 10.49 -5.85 -12.53
N ASP A 340 10.39 -4.61 -13.02
CA ASP A 340 10.47 -4.27 -14.44
C ASP A 340 10.71 -2.77 -14.67
N ARG A 341 11.16 -2.46 -15.87
CA ARG A 341 11.28 -1.09 -16.39
C ARG A 341 10.50 -1.00 -17.68
N ILE A 342 9.71 0.04 -17.84
CA ILE A 342 8.81 0.21 -18.97
C ILE A 342 9.11 1.54 -19.66
N LEU A 343 9.34 1.45 -20.96
CA LEU A 343 9.59 2.59 -21.83
C LEU A 343 8.32 2.91 -22.61
N LEU A 344 7.93 4.18 -22.63
CA LEU A 344 6.94 4.72 -23.55
C LEU A 344 7.67 5.28 -24.77
N LEU A 345 7.50 4.63 -25.91
CA LEU A 345 8.03 5.05 -27.20
C LEU A 345 6.91 5.76 -27.99
N ARG A 346 7.21 6.92 -28.58
CA ARG A 346 6.25 7.66 -29.41
C ARG A 346 6.92 8.24 -30.66
N ARG A 347 6.15 8.30 -31.75
CA ARG A 347 6.50 9.02 -32.98
C ARG A 347 6.00 10.46 -32.88
N GLY A 348 6.93 11.41 -32.77
CA GLY A 348 6.62 12.85 -32.70
C GLY A 348 5.74 13.29 -31.52
N THR A 349 5.16 14.48 -31.61
CA THR A 349 4.28 15.11 -30.61
C THR A 349 2.80 14.71 -30.79
N ALA A 350 2.53 13.50 -31.29
CA ALA A 350 1.17 13.07 -31.59
C ALA A 350 0.26 13.15 -30.35
N VAL A 351 -0.88 13.82 -30.52
CA VAL A 351 -1.95 13.95 -29.51
C VAL A 351 -2.46 12.55 -29.18
N PRO A 352 -2.64 12.19 -27.90
CA PRO A 352 -3.13 10.87 -27.53
C PRO A 352 -4.49 10.60 -28.18
N ALA A 353 -4.55 9.61 -29.08
CA ALA A 353 -5.79 9.11 -29.62
C ALA A 353 -6.66 8.54 -28.48
N ARG A 354 -7.97 8.78 -28.56
CA ARG A 354 -8.94 8.30 -27.56
C ARG A 354 -8.96 6.76 -27.59
N LYS A 355 -8.33 6.11 -26.61
CA LYS A 355 -8.25 4.65 -26.52
C LYS A 355 -9.51 4.09 -25.85
N ILE A 356 -9.91 2.88 -26.26
CA ILE A 356 -11.00 2.15 -25.61
C ILE A 356 -10.57 1.80 -24.18
N ARG A 357 -11.41 2.12 -23.20
CA ARG A 357 -11.19 1.78 -21.78
C ARG A 357 -11.31 0.27 -21.58
N MET A 358 -10.19 -0.37 -21.30
CA MET A 358 -10.10 -1.82 -21.08
C MET A 358 -10.57 -2.24 -19.69
N SER A 359 -10.74 -1.29 -18.76
CA SER A 359 -11.40 -1.54 -17.48
C SER A 359 -12.76 -2.20 -17.67
N TYR A 360 -13.57 -1.76 -18.66
CA TYR A 360 -14.87 -2.36 -18.97
C TYR A 360 -14.77 -3.79 -19.49
N THR A 361 -13.73 -4.15 -20.23
CA THR A 361 -13.58 -5.49 -20.81
C THR A 361 -13.46 -6.58 -19.74
N GLY A 362 -12.83 -6.26 -18.60
CA GLY A 362 -12.79 -7.17 -17.46
C GLY A 362 -14.14 -7.40 -16.77
N PHE A 363 -15.13 -6.52 -16.98
CA PHE A 363 -16.51 -6.72 -16.53
C PHE A 363 -17.38 -7.36 -17.60
N LEU A 364 -17.19 -6.94 -18.85
CA LEU A 364 -18.03 -7.37 -19.96
C LEU A 364 -17.83 -8.85 -20.26
N ALA A 365 -16.58 -9.35 -20.22
CA ALA A 365 -16.33 -10.76 -20.50
C ALA A 365 -17.02 -11.72 -19.51
N PRO A 366 -16.89 -11.55 -18.17
CA PRO A 366 -17.67 -12.32 -17.21
C PRO A 366 -19.19 -12.13 -17.35
N ALA A 367 -19.66 -10.90 -17.59
CA ALA A 367 -21.09 -10.64 -17.73
C ALA A 367 -21.70 -11.34 -18.96
N VAL A 368 -21.02 -11.26 -20.11
CA VAL A 368 -21.42 -11.96 -21.34
C VAL A 368 -21.37 -13.47 -21.13
N TRP A 369 -20.35 -13.99 -20.45
CA TRP A 369 -20.27 -15.41 -20.10
C TRP A 369 -21.44 -15.88 -19.24
N VAL A 370 -21.76 -15.15 -18.17
CA VAL A 370 -22.92 -15.47 -17.32
C VAL A 370 -24.21 -15.45 -18.13
N LEU A 371 -24.38 -14.45 -19.01
CA LEU A 371 -25.57 -14.34 -19.84
C LEU A 371 -25.68 -15.49 -20.85
N LEU A 372 -24.56 -15.93 -21.44
CA LEU A 372 -24.52 -17.09 -22.34
C LEU A 372 -24.80 -18.39 -21.60
N CYS A 373 -24.23 -18.60 -20.42
CA CYS A 373 -24.43 -19.82 -19.64
C CYS A 373 -25.85 -19.92 -19.06
N LEU A 374 -26.39 -18.82 -18.53
CA LEU A 374 -27.76 -18.80 -18.00
C LEU A 374 -28.79 -18.82 -19.14
N GLY A 375 -28.60 -18.03 -20.20
CA GLY A 375 -29.48 -18.05 -21.36
C GLY A 375 -29.47 -19.42 -22.06
N GLY A 376 -28.27 -19.99 -22.25
CA GLY A 376 -28.07 -21.34 -22.79
C GLY A 376 -28.51 -22.47 -21.85
N GLY A 377 -28.72 -22.20 -20.56
CA GLY A 377 -29.32 -23.16 -19.63
C GLY A 377 -30.85 -23.06 -19.59
N VAL A 378 -31.38 -21.85 -19.49
CA VAL A 378 -32.81 -21.57 -19.32
C VAL A 378 -33.60 -21.82 -20.61
N ILE A 379 -33.11 -21.34 -21.77
CA ILE A 379 -33.85 -21.48 -23.03
C ILE A 379 -34.03 -22.97 -23.39
N PRO A 380 -32.99 -23.82 -23.38
CA PRO A 380 -33.17 -25.24 -23.67
C PRO A 380 -33.96 -25.98 -22.60
N ALA A 381 -33.85 -25.62 -21.32
CA ALA A 381 -34.67 -26.22 -20.27
C ALA A 381 -36.17 -25.95 -20.47
N LEU A 382 -36.53 -24.73 -20.88
CA LEU A 382 -37.92 -24.37 -21.22
C LEU A 382 -38.44 -25.15 -22.43
N LEU A 383 -37.58 -25.46 -23.41
CA LEU A 383 -37.94 -26.20 -24.61
C LEU A 383 -37.99 -27.72 -24.39
N ALA A 384 -37.08 -28.26 -23.57
CA ALA A 384 -36.92 -29.69 -23.34
C ALA A 384 -37.67 -30.19 -22.09
N GLY A 385 -38.10 -29.30 -21.20
CA GLY A 385 -38.74 -29.64 -19.93
C GLY A 385 -37.79 -30.28 -18.90
N GLU A 386 -36.48 -30.04 -19.00
CA GLU A 386 -35.46 -30.70 -18.17
C GLU A 386 -34.68 -29.70 -17.29
N ASP A 387 -35.00 -29.68 -15.99
CA ASP A 387 -34.43 -28.76 -15.00
C ASP A 387 -32.90 -28.89 -14.84
N ARG A 388 -32.34 -30.06 -15.21
CA ARG A 388 -30.90 -30.33 -15.14
C ARG A 388 -30.09 -29.39 -16.04
N ILE A 389 -30.67 -28.91 -17.14
CA ILE A 389 -29.98 -28.03 -18.09
C ILE A 389 -29.77 -26.64 -17.48
N VAL A 390 -30.71 -26.16 -16.65
CA VAL A 390 -30.54 -24.92 -15.87
C VAL A 390 -29.40 -25.05 -14.88
N ALA A 391 -29.32 -26.19 -14.18
CA ALA A 391 -28.25 -26.45 -13.22
C ALA A 391 -26.86 -26.47 -13.88
N ILE A 392 -26.73 -27.07 -15.07
CA ILE A 392 -25.49 -27.06 -15.86
C ILE A 392 -25.13 -25.63 -16.26
N GLY A 393 -26.09 -24.84 -16.75
CA GLY A 393 -25.87 -23.44 -17.10
C GLY A 393 -25.40 -22.59 -15.91
N PHE A 394 -26.02 -22.77 -14.74
CA PHE A 394 -25.61 -22.10 -13.52
C PHE A 394 -24.19 -22.50 -13.09
N PHE A 395 -23.88 -23.80 -13.12
CA PHE A 395 -22.56 -24.32 -12.76
C PHE A 395 -21.45 -23.75 -13.66
N LEU A 396 -21.68 -23.71 -14.99
CA LEU A 396 -20.75 -23.11 -15.95
C LEU A 396 -20.57 -21.60 -15.73
N ALA A 397 -21.64 -20.90 -15.36
CA ALA A 397 -21.55 -19.48 -15.01
C ALA A 397 -20.64 -19.26 -13.80
N VAL A 398 -20.81 -20.04 -12.73
CA VAL A 398 -20.02 -19.92 -11.49
C VAL A 398 -18.55 -20.26 -11.73
N ILE A 399 -18.25 -21.32 -12.48
CA ILE A 399 -16.87 -21.77 -12.71
C ILE A 399 -16.12 -20.92 -13.73
N GLY A 400 -16.81 -20.38 -14.75
CA GLY A 400 -16.15 -19.58 -15.79
C GLY A 400 -15.88 -18.13 -15.42
N VAL A 401 -16.59 -17.55 -14.44
CA VAL A 401 -16.37 -16.15 -14.01
C VAL A 401 -14.97 -15.92 -13.43
N PRO A 402 -14.45 -16.74 -12.49
CA PRO A 402 -13.11 -16.54 -11.94
C PRO A 402 -11.98 -16.47 -12.99
N PRO A 403 -11.82 -17.40 -13.95
CA PRO A 403 -10.76 -17.28 -14.96
C PRO A 403 -10.95 -16.07 -15.89
N LEU A 404 -12.20 -15.70 -16.23
CA LEU A 404 -12.48 -14.54 -17.08
C LEU A 404 -12.11 -13.21 -16.40
N MET A 405 -12.28 -13.12 -15.08
CA MET A 405 -11.80 -11.98 -14.29
C MET A 405 -10.27 -11.81 -14.35
N TRP A 406 -9.54 -12.84 -14.77
CA TRP A 406 -8.08 -12.86 -14.88
C TRP A 406 -7.58 -12.85 -16.33
N VAL A 407 -8.49 -12.79 -17.32
CA VAL A 407 -8.13 -12.89 -18.75
C VAL A 407 -7.11 -11.82 -19.16
N LEU A 408 -7.21 -10.62 -18.58
CA LEU A 408 -6.30 -9.53 -18.89
C LEU A 408 -4.87 -9.84 -18.44
N ARG A 409 -4.66 -10.70 -17.43
CA ARG A 409 -3.32 -11.09 -16.95
C ARG A 409 -2.59 -12.04 -17.89
N ILE A 410 -3.29 -12.68 -18.83
CA ILE A 410 -2.68 -13.53 -19.86
C ILE A 410 -1.84 -12.67 -20.82
N PHE A 411 -2.18 -11.39 -20.95
CA PHE A 411 -1.47 -10.49 -21.86
C PHE A 411 -0.13 -10.03 -21.30
N PRO A 412 0.88 -9.81 -22.16
CA PRO A 412 2.17 -9.26 -21.77
C PRO A 412 2.02 -7.97 -20.97
N ARG A 413 2.94 -7.75 -20.02
CA ARG A 413 2.91 -6.59 -19.13
C ARG A 413 2.92 -5.25 -19.88
N SER A 414 3.65 -5.17 -21.00
CA SER A 414 3.65 -4.03 -21.92
C SER A 414 2.24 -3.67 -22.40
N VAL A 415 1.47 -4.66 -22.84
CA VAL A 415 0.09 -4.49 -23.33
C VAL A 415 -0.82 -4.03 -22.19
N ARG A 416 -0.73 -4.69 -21.02
CA ARG A 416 -1.52 -4.34 -19.83
C ARG A 416 -1.25 -2.91 -19.36
N VAL A 417 -0.01 -2.45 -19.45
CA VAL A 417 0.39 -1.08 -19.10
C VAL A 417 -0.10 -0.08 -20.13
N GLY A 418 -0.06 -0.40 -21.42
CA GLY A 418 -0.67 0.43 -22.45
C GLY A 418 -2.19 0.58 -22.27
N TRP A 419 -2.87 -0.48 -21.83
CA TRP A 419 -4.30 -0.43 -21.46
C TRP A 419 -4.56 0.41 -20.21
N LEU A 420 -3.74 0.23 -19.18
CA LEU A 420 -3.81 1.04 -17.96
C LEU A 420 -3.61 2.53 -18.26
N ALA A 421 -2.63 2.87 -19.11
CA ALA A 421 -2.40 4.24 -19.55
C ALA A 421 -3.63 4.82 -20.28
N GLY A 422 -4.35 3.99 -21.02
CA GLY A 422 -5.61 4.35 -21.69
C GLY A 422 -6.75 4.73 -20.74
N GLU A 423 -6.69 4.35 -19.46
CA GLU A 423 -7.69 4.78 -18.46
C GLU A 423 -7.54 6.27 -18.13
N PHE A 424 -6.36 6.86 -18.28
CA PHE A 424 -6.06 8.28 -18.01
C PHE A 424 -6.39 9.18 -19.22
N ASP A 425 -7.67 9.18 -19.61
CA ASP A 425 -8.19 9.82 -20.82
C ASP A 425 -8.39 11.35 -20.77
N GLY A 426 -7.94 11.98 -19.70
CA GLY A 426 -8.08 13.42 -19.46
C GLY A 426 -9.35 13.82 -18.68
N SER A 427 -10.26 12.88 -18.37
CA SER A 427 -11.40 13.12 -17.46
C SER A 427 -10.99 13.62 -16.07
N ALA A 428 -11.90 14.30 -15.36
CA ALA A 428 -11.63 14.88 -14.04
C ALA A 428 -11.26 13.82 -12.97
N GLY A 429 -11.75 12.59 -13.13
CA GLY A 429 -11.36 11.46 -12.31
C GLY A 429 -11.56 10.13 -13.01
N VAL A 430 -10.69 9.18 -12.69
CA VAL A 430 -10.67 7.83 -13.27
C VAL A 430 -10.66 6.82 -12.14
N THR A 431 -11.43 5.75 -12.30
CA THR A 431 -11.60 4.71 -11.27
C THR A 431 -11.51 3.35 -11.93
N PHE A 432 -10.64 2.48 -11.44
CA PHE A 432 -10.46 1.13 -11.97
C PHE A 432 -9.90 0.18 -10.89
N PHE A 433 -10.02 -1.12 -11.13
CA PHE A 433 -9.45 -2.14 -10.24
C PHE A 433 -7.97 -2.34 -10.55
N SER A 434 -7.08 -2.02 -9.62
CA SER A 434 -5.62 -2.12 -9.85
C SER A 434 -5.17 -3.56 -10.11
N GLY A 435 -5.86 -4.54 -9.49
CA GLY A 435 -5.58 -5.96 -9.65
C GLY A 435 -5.89 -6.51 -11.06
N GLN A 436 -6.72 -5.81 -11.83
CA GLN A 436 -7.14 -6.23 -13.18
C GLN A 436 -5.97 -6.15 -14.18
N PHE A 437 -5.16 -5.11 -14.08
CA PHE A 437 -3.99 -4.92 -14.95
C PHE A 437 -2.77 -5.71 -14.46
N GLY A 438 -2.75 -6.15 -13.20
CA GLY A 438 -1.61 -6.86 -12.60
C GLY A 438 -0.30 -6.08 -12.73
N VAL A 439 -0.39 -4.76 -12.55
CA VAL A 439 0.71 -3.79 -12.56
C VAL A 439 0.92 -3.32 -11.12
N SER A 440 2.17 -3.06 -10.72
CA SER A 440 2.47 -2.62 -9.36
C SER A 440 1.80 -1.26 -9.05
N PRO A 441 1.42 -1.00 -7.79
CA PRO A 441 0.84 0.29 -7.40
C PRO A 441 1.78 1.48 -7.59
N GLU A 442 3.09 1.23 -7.60
CA GLU A 442 4.09 2.25 -7.90
C GLU A 442 4.06 2.66 -9.36
N LEU A 443 4.14 1.68 -10.27
CA LEU A 443 4.10 1.94 -11.71
C LEU A 443 2.78 2.61 -12.12
N VAL A 444 1.65 2.19 -11.54
CA VAL A 444 0.34 2.83 -11.75
C VAL A 444 0.39 4.31 -11.37
N ARG A 445 1.04 4.67 -10.26
CA ARG A 445 1.16 6.06 -9.82
C ARG A 445 2.10 6.87 -10.72
N GLN A 446 3.22 6.31 -11.16
CA GLN A 446 4.12 7.00 -12.07
C GLN A 446 3.42 7.28 -13.42
N ILE A 447 2.68 6.30 -13.96
CA ILE A 447 1.87 6.48 -15.18
C ILE A 447 0.77 7.52 -14.95
N ALA A 448 0.02 7.44 -13.84
CA ALA A 448 -0.99 8.44 -13.50
C ALA A 448 -0.41 9.85 -13.45
N ALA A 449 0.74 10.03 -12.77
CA ALA A 449 1.43 11.30 -12.63
C ALA A 449 1.89 11.85 -13.98
N PHE A 450 2.41 10.98 -14.87
CA PHE A 450 2.76 11.36 -16.24
C PHE A 450 1.56 11.91 -17.03
N HIS A 451 0.36 11.38 -16.77
CA HIS A 451 -0.89 11.90 -17.35
C HIS A 451 -1.52 13.07 -16.58
N GLY A 452 -0.85 13.62 -15.55
CA GLY A 452 -1.33 14.74 -14.74
C GLY A 452 -2.39 14.36 -13.70
N TYR A 453 -2.51 13.07 -13.38
CA TYR A 453 -3.42 12.57 -12.37
C TYR A 453 -2.71 12.36 -11.03
N ALA A 454 -3.44 12.62 -9.96
CA ALA A 454 -3.01 12.31 -8.60
C ALA A 454 -3.95 11.29 -7.95
N PHE A 455 -3.38 10.47 -7.09
CA PHE A 455 -4.13 9.49 -6.32
C PHE A 455 -5.14 10.21 -5.40
N ARG A 456 -6.41 9.81 -5.46
CA ARG A 456 -7.51 10.39 -4.67
C ARG A 456 -7.94 9.45 -3.55
N SER A 457 -8.25 8.20 -3.89
CA SER A 457 -8.76 7.23 -2.91
C SER A 457 -8.53 5.80 -3.35
N ARG A 458 -8.61 4.89 -2.37
CA ARG A 458 -8.55 3.45 -2.56
C ARG A 458 -9.65 2.80 -1.73
N THR A 459 -10.42 1.93 -2.35
CA THR A 459 -11.45 1.11 -1.70
C THR A 459 -11.09 -0.36 -1.92
N VAL A 460 -10.96 -1.13 -0.85
CA VAL A 460 -10.73 -2.57 -0.95
C VAL A 460 -12.09 -3.26 -1.04
N THR A 461 -12.31 -4.05 -2.08
CA THR A 461 -13.49 -4.89 -2.23
C THR A 461 -13.07 -6.35 -2.05
N GLN A 462 -13.93 -7.13 -1.38
CA GLN A 462 -13.66 -8.57 -1.20
C GLN A 462 -13.73 -9.35 -2.53
N ALA A 463 -14.51 -8.86 -3.50
CA ALA A 463 -14.77 -9.58 -4.75
C ALA A 463 -13.71 -9.36 -5.84
N GLN A 464 -13.17 -8.14 -5.98
CA GLN A 464 -12.34 -7.75 -7.14
C GLN A 464 -11.01 -7.09 -6.75
N GLY A 465 -10.69 -7.09 -5.47
CA GLY A 465 -9.46 -6.55 -4.93
C GLY A 465 -9.53 -5.04 -4.73
N THR A 466 -8.51 -4.32 -5.18
CA THR A 466 -8.37 -2.91 -4.86
C THR A 466 -8.91 -2.02 -5.96
N LEU A 467 -9.98 -1.27 -5.67
CA LEU A 467 -10.47 -0.17 -6.49
C LEU A 467 -9.64 1.08 -6.18
N VAL A 468 -9.02 1.67 -7.19
CA VAL A 468 -8.25 2.92 -7.06
C VAL A 468 -8.94 4.03 -7.84
N THR A 469 -8.97 5.22 -7.24
CA THR A 469 -9.49 6.44 -7.86
C THR A 469 -8.37 7.46 -7.97
N TYR A 470 -8.20 8.02 -9.15
CA TYR A 470 -7.29 9.13 -9.42
C TYR A 470 -8.09 10.34 -9.89
N ALA A 471 -7.61 11.54 -9.56
CA ALA A 471 -8.21 12.80 -10.00
C ALA A 471 -7.16 13.68 -10.69
N ARG A 472 -7.58 14.39 -11.73
CA ARG A 472 -6.74 15.34 -12.44
C ARG A 472 -6.82 16.68 -11.74
N PHE A 473 -5.68 17.21 -11.28
CA PHE A 473 -5.64 18.58 -10.79
C PHE A 473 -5.62 19.52 -12.01
N ARG A 474 -6.56 20.47 -12.03
CA ARG A 474 -6.60 21.54 -13.03
C ARG A 474 -5.68 22.66 -12.61
#